data_AF-A0A7S4NGF4-F1
#
_entry.id   AF-A0A7S4NGF4-F1
#
_cell.length_a   1.000
_cell.length_b   1.000
_cell.length_c   1.000
_cell.angle_alpha   90.00
_cell.angle_beta   90.00
_cell.angle_gamma   90.00
#
_symmetry.space_group_name_H-M   'P 1'
#
loop_
_entity.id
_entity.type
_entity.pdbx_description
1 polymer ?
#
loop_
_entity_poly.entity_id
_entity_poly.type
_entity_poly.pdbx_seq_one_letter_code
_entity_poly.pdbx_strand_id
1 'polypeptide(L)'
;YIAQRMEDKGKLIASDIDELRLNVVRENSERLGIPCLETQPASAIDHILAVEQPMTFDRILIDAPCSNSGVIRRRIDVRWRISKAEIAQLHETQFGLLMKAAKA
;
A
#
# COMPACT_ATOMS: atom_id res chain seq x y z
N TYR A 1 10.71 7.93 2.73
CA TYR A 1 10.58 8.11 4.19
C TYR A 1 10.91 6.84 4.97
N ILE A 2 10.19 5.73 4.77
CA ILE A 2 10.44 4.47 5.50
C ILE A 2 11.90 4.01 5.38
N ALA A 3 12.41 3.90 4.15
CA ALA A 3 13.81 3.54 3.92
C ALA A 3 14.83 4.46 4.63
N GLN A 4 14.57 5.77 4.70
CA GLN A 4 15.42 6.70 5.45
C GLN A 4 15.41 6.42 6.96
N ARG A 5 14.23 6.07 7.51
CA ARG A 5 14.09 5.68 8.92
C ARG A 5 14.76 4.34 9.23
N MET A 6 14.87 3.48 8.22
CA MET A 6 15.63 2.22 8.26
C MET A 6 17.12 2.42 7.98
N GLU A 7 17.57 3.66 7.70
CA GLU A 7 18.93 3.95 7.22
C GLU A 7 19.33 3.10 6.01
N ASP A 8 18.36 2.79 5.15
CA ASP A 8 18.52 1.93 3.96
C ASP A 8 19.01 0.49 4.29
N LYS A 9 18.83 0.04 5.54
CA LYS A 9 19.18 -1.31 5.99
C LYS A 9 17.96 -2.23 5.99
N GLY A 10 18.18 -3.50 5.64
CA GLY A 10 17.14 -4.51 5.58
C GLY A 10 16.44 -4.54 4.22
N LYS A 11 15.18 -4.98 4.20
CA LYS A 11 14.38 -5.11 2.98
C LYS A 11 13.04 -4.42 3.14
N LEU A 12 12.65 -3.65 2.13
CA LEU A 12 11.37 -2.97 2.03
C LEU A 12 10.67 -3.43 0.76
N ILE A 13 9.43 -3.90 0.88
CA ILE A 13 8.60 -4.27 -0.26
C ILE A 13 7.48 -3.25 -0.41
N ALA A 14 7.40 -2.58 -1.56
CA ALA A 14 6.30 -1.71 -1.94
C ALA A 14 5.37 -2.47 -2.89
N SER A 15 4.06 -2.45 -2.61
CA SER A 15 3.07 -3.18 -3.40
C SER A 15 1.81 -2.36 -3.64
N ASP A 16 1.26 -2.48 -4.84
CA ASP A 16 0.02 -1.85 -5.29
C ASP A 16 -0.63 -2.75 -6.37
N ILE A 17 -1.93 -2.59 -6.57
CA ILE A 17 -2.68 -3.22 -7.68
C ILE A 17 -2.44 -2.47 -9.00
N ASP A 18 -2.07 -1.19 -8.93
CA ASP A 18 -1.85 -0.31 -10.07
C ASP A 18 -0.36 -0.32 -10.48
N GLU A 19 -0.08 -0.93 -11.62
CA GLU A 19 1.29 -1.06 -12.15
C GLU A 19 1.92 0.30 -12.48
N LEU A 20 1.14 1.29 -12.91
CA LEU A 20 1.67 2.62 -13.21
C LEU A 20 2.17 3.29 -11.93
N ARG A 21 1.46 3.12 -10.81
CA ARG A 21 1.93 3.62 -9.51
C ARG A 21 3.20 2.93 -9.06
N LEU A 22 3.31 1.62 -9.23
CA LEU A 22 4.54 0.89 -8.93
C LEU A 22 5.73 1.35 -9.76
N ASN A 23 5.52 1.64 -11.05
CA ASN A 23 6.56 2.20 -11.91
C ASN A 23 7.06 3.56 -11.39
N VAL A 24 6.14 4.45 -10.98
CA VAL A 24 6.50 5.72 -10.35
C VAL A 24 7.27 5.52 -9.04
N VAL A 25 6.92 4.51 -8.23
CA VAL A 25 7.67 4.18 -7.01
C VAL A 25 9.09 3.71 -7.36
N ARG A 26 9.24 2.85 -8.36
CA ARG A 26 10.53 2.33 -8.82
C ARG A 26 11.45 3.44 -9.35
N GLU A 27 10.94 4.29 -10.23
CA GLU A 27 11.68 5.43 -10.76
C GLU A 27 12.12 6.39 -9.64
N ASN A 28 11.25 6.62 -8.66
CA ASN A 28 11.60 7.46 -7.51
C ASN A 28 12.63 6.79 -6.59
N SER A 29 12.57 5.48 -6.36
CA SER A 29 13.58 4.79 -5.55
C SER A 29 14.94 4.81 -6.22
N GLU A 30 15.00 4.62 -7.54
CA GLU A 30 16.25 4.72 -8.32
C GLU A 30 16.83 6.13 -8.26
N ARG A 31 16.00 7.15 -8.55
CA ARG A 31 16.42 8.56 -8.52
C ARG A 31 16.89 9.02 -7.13
N LEU A 32 16.31 8.48 -6.06
CA LEU A 32 16.66 8.81 -4.68
C LEU A 32 17.76 7.92 -4.10
N GLY A 33 18.23 6.90 -4.84
CA GLY A 33 19.25 5.97 -4.38
C GLY A 33 18.81 5.12 -3.20
N ILE A 34 17.63 4.48 -3.28
CA ILE A 34 17.04 3.63 -2.24
C ILE A 34 17.08 2.15 -2.67
N PRO A 35 18.24 1.47 -2.58
CA PRO A 35 18.39 0.08 -3.01
C PRO A 35 17.69 -0.94 -2.11
N CYS A 36 17.31 -0.60 -0.87
CA CYS A 36 16.60 -1.56 -0.01
C CYS A 36 15.12 -1.77 -0.39
N LEU A 37 14.59 -0.98 -1.34
CA LEU A 37 13.20 -1.01 -1.80
C LEU A 37 13.04 -1.86 -3.05
N GLU A 38 12.17 -2.86 -2.98
CA GLU A 38 11.69 -3.64 -4.12
C GLU A 38 10.20 -3.38 -4.35
N THR A 39 9.79 -3.22 -5.61
CA THR A 39 8.38 -3.15 -5.99
C THR A 39 7.86 -4.52 -6.36
N GLN A 40 6.70 -4.92 -5.85
CA GLN A 40 6.04 -6.19 -6.19
C GLN A 40 4.54 -5.94 -6.46
N PRO A 41 3.94 -6.50 -7.53
CA PRO A 41 2.49 -6.38 -7.74
C PRO A 41 1.72 -7.05 -6.60
N ALA A 42 0.50 -6.58 -6.32
CA ALA A 42 -0.32 -7.14 -5.23
C ALA A 42 -0.52 -8.66 -5.33
N SER A 43 -0.59 -9.19 -6.56
CA SER A 43 -0.70 -10.63 -6.84
C SER A 43 0.52 -11.43 -6.38
N ALA A 44 1.72 -10.85 -6.45
CA ALA A 44 2.92 -11.50 -5.92
C ALA A 44 2.87 -11.61 -4.39
N ILE A 45 2.33 -10.59 -3.70
CA ILE A 45 2.10 -10.66 -2.26
C ILE A 45 1.06 -11.74 -1.93
N ASP A 46 -0.01 -11.86 -2.71
CA ASP A 46 -0.98 -12.96 -2.52
C ASP A 46 -0.32 -14.34 -2.63
N HIS A 47 0.58 -14.53 -3.60
CA HIS A 47 1.29 -15.79 -3.78
C HIS A 47 2.24 -16.07 -2.61
N ILE A 48 2.97 -15.06 -2.15
CA ILE A 48 3.88 -15.14 -1.00
C ILE A 48 3.15 -15.56 0.28
N LEU A 49 1.91 -15.11 0.47
CA LEU A 49 1.12 -15.44 1.66
C LEU A 49 0.38 -16.77 1.56
N ALA A 50 0.26 -17.35 0.37
CA ALA A 50 -0.48 -18.59 0.14
C ALA A 50 0.37 -19.87 0.23
N VAL A 51 1.70 -19.76 0.30
CA VAL A 51 2.61 -20.92 0.40
C VAL A 51 2.70 -21.46 1.83
N GLU A 52 3.09 -22.74 1.98
CA GLU A 52 3.17 -23.42 3.29
C GLU A 52 4.10 -22.75 4.31
N GLN A 53 5.14 -22.07 3.83
CA GLN A 53 6.03 -21.23 4.64
C GLN A 53 6.05 -19.82 4.04
N PRO A 54 5.09 -18.95 4.39
CA PRO A 54 5.02 -17.62 3.82
C PRO A 54 6.22 -16.79 4.25
N MET A 55 6.65 -15.88 3.38
CA MET A 55 7.55 -14.80 3.82
C MET A 55 6.82 -14.00 4.89
N THR A 56 7.50 -13.70 5.99
CA THR A 56 6.97 -12.91 7.09
C THR A 56 7.50 -11.49 7.05
N PHE A 57 6.74 -10.57 7.64
CA PHE A 57 7.13 -9.16 7.77
C PHE A 57 7.27 -8.77 9.22
N ASP A 58 8.40 -8.14 9.60
CA ASP A 58 8.56 -7.59 10.94
C ASP A 58 7.52 -6.49 11.22
N ARG A 59 7.19 -5.70 10.21
CA ARG A 59 6.22 -4.60 10.26
C ARG A 59 5.54 -4.43 8.91
N ILE A 60 4.27 -4.07 8.93
CA ILE A 60 3.47 -3.78 7.73
C ILE A 60 2.85 -2.39 7.89
N LEU A 61 2.92 -1.58 6.83
CA LEU A 61 2.17 -0.34 6.71
C LEU A 61 1.13 -0.50 5.60
N ILE A 62 -0.13 -0.23 5.93
CA ILE A 62 -1.23 -0.23 4.97
C ILE A 62 -1.65 1.24 4.75
N ASP A 63 -1.37 1.77 3.56
CA ASP A 63 -1.98 3.01 3.09
C ASP A 63 -3.30 2.68 2.39
N ALA A 64 -4.36 2.55 3.18
CA ALA A 64 -5.62 2.01 2.68
C ALA A 64 -6.40 3.05 1.85
N PRO A 65 -7.03 2.66 0.73
CA PRO A 65 -7.91 3.56 -0.02
C PRO A 65 -9.03 4.05 0.90
N CYS A 66 -9.23 5.36 0.97
CA CYS A 66 -10.21 5.96 1.87
C CYS A 66 -11.09 6.99 1.17
N SER A 67 -12.07 7.53 1.88
CA SER A 67 -13.04 8.49 1.34
C SER A 67 -12.42 9.83 0.93
N ASN A 68 -11.16 10.10 1.32
CA ASN A 68 -10.48 11.38 1.13
C ASN A 68 -11.22 12.59 1.72
N SER A 69 -12.20 12.36 2.61
CA SER A 69 -12.96 13.43 3.29
C SER A 69 -12.07 14.40 4.07
N GLY A 70 -10.95 13.91 4.63
CA GLY A 70 -9.97 14.74 5.35
C GLY A 70 -9.24 15.77 4.49
N VAL A 71 -9.24 15.64 3.16
CA VAL A 71 -8.59 16.57 2.22
C VAL A 71 -9.59 17.42 1.42
N ILE A 72 -10.85 17.50 1.85
CA ILE A 72 -11.93 18.19 1.14
C ILE A 72 -11.62 19.66 0.79
N ARG A 73 -10.83 20.37 1.61
CA ARG A 73 -10.39 21.75 1.32
C ARG A 73 -9.54 21.85 0.05
N ARG A 74 -8.76 20.81 -0.27
CA ARG A 74 -7.88 20.74 -1.44
C ARG A 74 -8.51 19.98 -2.62
N ARG A 75 -9.52 19.14 -2.33
CA ARG A 75 -10.23 18.28 -3.29
C ARG A 75 -11.73 18.46 -3.10
N ILE A 76 -12.28 19.57 -3.61
CA ILE A 76 -13.68 19.95 -3.34
C ILE A 76 -14.69 19.00 -3.99
N ASP A 77 -14.27 18.28 -5.03
CA ASP A 77 -15.03 17.24 -5.73
C ASP A 77 -15.42 16.08 -4.80
N VAL A 78 -14.64 15.83 -3.75
CA VAL A 78 -14.91 14.79 -2.74
C VAL A 78 -16.29 14.97 -2.10
N ARG A 79 -16.78 16.21 -1.98
CA ARG A 79 -18.13 16.48 -1.44
C ARG A 79 -19.24 15.75 -2.21
N TRP A 80 -19.03 15.56 -3.52
CA TRP A 80 -20.02 14.95 -4.41
C TRP A 80 -19.81 13.44 -4.62
N ARG A 81 -18.62 12.93 -4.25
CA ARG A 81 -18.22 11.52 -4.36
C ARG A 81 -18.27 10.76 -3.03
N ILE A 82 -18.89 11.33 -1.99
CA ILE A 82 -19.07 10.63 -0.72
C ILE A 82 -20.54 10.30 -0.59
N SER A 83 -20.83 9.01 -0.66
CA SER A 83 -22.12 8.42 -0.35
C SER A 83 -21.99 7.35 0.73
N LYS A 84 -23.12 6.98 1.35
CA LYS A 84 -23.15 5.86 2.30
C LYS A 84 -22.71 4.54 1.65
N ALA A 85 -23.04 4.34 0.37
CA ALA A 85 -22.67 3.15 -0.38
C ALA A 85 -21.15 3.09 -0.60
N GLU A 86 -20.52 4.19 -1.03
CA GLU A 86 -19.06 4.25 -1.18
C GLU A 86 -18.32 4.05 0.14
N ILE A 87 -18.84 4.60 1.25
CA ILE A 87 -18.26 4.37 2.59
C ILE A 87 -18.31 2.89 2.97
N ALA A 88 -19.42 2.21 2.71
CA ALA A 88 -19.55 0.78 3.01
C ALA A 88 -18.58 -0.07 2.18
N GLN A 89 -18.45 0.22 0.88
CA GLN A 89 -17.50 -0.47 0.00
C GLN A 89 -16.03 -0.23 0.42
N LEU A 90 -15.70 1.00 0.81
CA LEU A 90 -14.37 1.34 1.33
C LEU A 90 -14.10 0.60 2.64
N HIS A 91 -15.08 0.50 3.54
CA HIS A 91 -14.94 -0.25 4.79
C HIS A 91 -14.60 -1.72 4.53
N GLU A 92 -15.35 -2.39 3.65
CA GLU A 92 -15.11 -3.79 3.29
C GLU A 92 -13.71 -3.98 2.70
N THR A 93 -13.31 -3.08 1.79
CA THR A 93 -11.97 -3.11 1.17
C THR A 93 -10.87 -2.94 2.21
N GLN A 94 -10.98 -1.93 3.08
CA GLN A 94 -10.01 -1.64 4.13
C GLN A 94 -9.89 -2.80 5.13
N PHE A 95 -11.02 -3.38 5.53
CA PHE A 95 -11.04 -4.53 6.43
C PHE A 95 -10.39 -5.76 5.78
N GLY A 96 -10.66 -6.02 4.51
CA GLY A 96 -9.99 -7.08 3.75
C GLY A 96 -8.47 -6.94 3.73
N LEU A 97 -7.96 -5.72 3.48
CA LEU A 97 -6.53 -5.41 3.52
C LEU A 97 -5.93 -5.63 4.91
N LEU A 98 -6.63 -5.20 5.97
CA LEU A 98 -6.19 -5.41 7.35
C LEU A 98 -6.10 -6.89 7.69
N MET A 99 -7.12 -7.68 7.32
CA MET A 99 -7.15 -9.12 7.57
C MET A 99 -6.07 -9.86 6.77
N LYS A 100 -5.73 -9.40 5.56
CA LYS A 100 -4.61 -9.94 4.77
C LYS A 100 -3.28 -9.65 5.46
N ALA A 101 -3.05 -8.41 5.88
CA ALA A 101 -1.83 -8.03 6.59
C ALA A 101 -1.65 -8.75 7.93
N ALA A 102 -2.74 -9.02 8.66
CA ALA A 102 -2.68 -9.75 9.93
C ALA A 102 -2.27 -11.23 9.78
N LYS A 103 -2.33 -11.78 8.56
CA LYS A 103 -1.90 -13.15 8.25
C LYS A 103 -0.47 -13.23 7.71
N ALA A 104 0.14 -12.08 7.44
CA ALA A 104 1.47 -11.94 6.85
C ALA A 104 2.58 -11.86 7.91
#